data_AF-A0A961IXT7-F1
#
_entry.id   AF-A0A961IXT7-F1
#
_cell.length_a   1.000
_cell.length_b   1.000
_cell.length_c   1.000
_cell.angle_alpha   90.00
_cell.angle_beta   90.00
_cell.angle_gamma   90.00
#
_symmetry.space_group_name_H-M   'P 1'
#
loop_
_entity.id
_entity.type
_entity.pdbx_description
1 polymer ?
#
loop_
_entity_poly.entity_id
_entity_poly.type
_entity_poly.pdbx_seq_one_letter_code
_entity_poly.pdbx_strand_id
1 'polypeptide(L)'
;MRPRPLARLLSQSRTILGLAALFASSLSTPLAAEPAHGIAMYGDPALPADFTHLPQTNPDAPKGGRIVYAESGSFDSLHPVIRKGRAPWQLRYMLFETLMGRSYDEPFTLYGLLAESIDTAPDRSWVEFTLREEARFSDGSPVTVEDVMWSYETVGTLGHPRYAGAWQKVESMEQTGPRSVRFTFNEADRELALLMGMRPILKKAQWEGIDFEESGIDVIPIGSSPYVIDDFEVGRYLVLKRNPDYWGAEVPFMQGQANLDE
;
A
#
# COMPACT_ATOMS: atom_id res chain seq x y z
N MET A 1 -22.03 12.53 -107.58
CA MET A 1 -22.29 11.16 -108.09
C MET A 1 -21.86 10.19 -107.01
N ARG A 2 -22.76 9.33 -106.50
CA ARG A 2 -22.51 8.42 -105.36
C ARG A 2 -21.28 7.55 -105.59
N PRO A 3 -20.57 7.17 -104.51
CA PRO A 3 -20.51 5.74 -104.21
C PRO A 3 -20.58 5.39 -102.69
N ARG A 4 -21.03 4.14 -102.45
CA ARG A 4 -20.92 3.32 -101.23
C ARG A 4 -19.48 2.73 -101.12
N PRO A 5 -19.14 1.89 -100.11
CA PRO A 5 -19.21 2.01 -98.65
C PRO A 5 -17.91 1.52 -97.93
N LEU A 6 -17.98 1.36 -96.59
CA LEU A 6 -17.22 0.44 -95.69
C LEU A 6 -15.86 0.83 -95.07
N ALA A 7 -15.89 0.80 -93.73
CA ALA A 7 -14.88 0.32 -92.75
C ALA A 7 -13.61 1.13 -92.45
N ARG A 8 -13.45 1.59 -91.19
CA ARG A 8 -12.51 1.03 -90.18
C ARG A 8 -12.38 1.90 -88.90
N LEU A 9 -12.35 1.19 -87.77
CA LEU A 9 -11.55 1.29 -86.53
C LEU A 9 -11.43 2.59 -85.69
N LEU A 10 -11.83 2.40 -84.40
CA LEU A 10 -11.15 2.72 -83.12
C LEU A 10 -10.81 4.18 -82.72
N SER A 11 -11.36 4.63 -81.58
CA SER A 11 -10.66 4.64 -80.27
C SER A 11 -11.63 5.09 -79.16
N GLN A 12 -11.88 4.23 -78.17
CA GLN A 12 -11.52 4.39 -76.74
C GLN A 12 -11.86 5.73 -76.08
N SER A 13 -12.69 5.68 -75.04
CA SER A 13 -12.50 6.44 -73.80
C SER A 13 -13.25 5.75 -72.65
N ARG A 14 -12.50 5.38 -71.61
CA ARG A 14 -12.93 4.74 -70.36
C ARG A 14 -13.52 5.78 -69.41
N THR A 15 -14.60 5.44 -68.71
CA THR A 15 -15.08 6.21 -67.54
C THR A 15 -14.87 5.37 -66.29
N ILE A 16 -14.16 5.92 -65.32
CA ILE A 16 -13.80 5.33 -64.02
C ILE A 16 -14.87 5.74 -63.00
N LEU A 17 -15.41 4.76 -62.26
CA LEU A 17 -16.35 4.98 -61.15
C LEU A 17 -15.55 5.11 -59.84
N GLY A 18 -15.66 6.26 -59.16
CA GLY A 18 -15.00 6.52 -57.87
C GLY A 18 -15.86 6.08 -56.68
N LEU A 19 -15.25 5.33 -55.76
CA LEU A 19 -15.84 4.89 -54.49
C LEU A 19 -15.30 5.80 -53.37
N ALA A 20 -16.18 6.55 -52.70
CA ALA A 20 -15.82 7.36 -51.53
C ALA A 20 -16.07 6.54 -50.24
N ALA A 21 -14.99 6.17 -49.54
CA ALA A 21 -15.06 5.54 -48.23
C ALA A 21 -14.94 6.61 -47.14
N LEU A 22 -15.98 6.75 -46.32
CA LEU A 22 -15.98 7.54 -45.08
C LEU A 22 -15.17 6.79 -44.02
N PHE A 23 -13.99 7.30 -43.67
CA PHE A 23 -13.25 6.87 -42.49
C PHE A 23 -13.82 7.58 -41.25
N ALA A 24 -14.58 6.86 -40.43
CA ALA A 24 -14.92 7.30 -39.09
C ALA A 24 -13.74 6.97 -38.16
N SER A 25 -12.97 8.00 -37.78
CA SER A 25 -11.89 7.89 -36.81
C SER A 25 -12.48 7.79 -35.40
N SER A 26 -12.57 6.58 -34.86
CA SER A 26 -12.87 6.36 -33.45
C SER A 26 -11.69 6.85 -32.60
N LEU A 27 -11.88 7.99 -31.94
CA LEU A 27 -10.99 8.47 -30.88
C LEU A 27 -11.10 7.52 -29.70
N SER A 28 -10.14 6.61 -29.57
CA SER A 28 -9.96 5.81 -28.36
C SER A 28 -9.38 6.71 -27.26
N THR A 29 -10.22 7.21 -26.37
CA THR A 29 -9.75 7.76 -25.08
C THR A 29 -9.10 6.60 -24.30
N PRO A 30 -7.84 6.71 -23.84
CA PRO A 30 -7.28 5.71 -22.96
C PRO A 30 -8.13 5.65 -21.70
N LEU A 31 -8.80 4.52 -21.47
CA LEU A 31 -9.49 4.24 -20.22
C LEU A 31 -8.39 4.17 -19.14
N ALA A 32 -8.38 5.12 -18.21
CA ALA A 32 -7.55 5.00 -17.03
C ALA A 32 -7.90 3.66 -16.35
N ALA A 33 -6.89 2.82 -16.10
CA ALA A 33 -7.11 1.57 -15.39
C ALA A 33 -7.78 1.87 -14.04
N GLU A 34 -8.76 1.07 -13.64
CA GLU A 34 -9.34 1.23 -12.31
C GLU A 34 -8.28 0.95 -11.25
N PRO A 35 -8.23 1.73 -10.15
CA PRO A 35 -7.24 1.53 -9.10
C PRO A 35 -7.29 0.10 -8.55
N ALA A 36 -6.14 -0.55 -8.41
CA ALA A 36 -6.09 -1.94 -7.95
C ALA A 36 -6.24 -2.04 -6.42
N HIS A 37 -6.94 -3.07 -5.94
CA HIS A 37 -7.11 -3.35 -4.49
C HIS A 37 -5.92 -4.13 -3.89
N GLY A 38 -5.02 -4.63 -4.72
CA GLY A 38 -3.91 -5.48 -4.33
C GLY A 38 -2.79 -5.54 -5.38
N ILE A 39 -1.63 -6.05 -4.97
CA ILE A 39 -0.47 -6.28 -5.84
C ILE A 39 0.21 -7.61 -5.49
N ALA A 40 0.55 -8.40 -6.50
CA ALA A 40 1.34 -9.61 -6.35
C ALA A 40 2.74 -9.42 -6.96
N MET A 41 3.77 -10.05 -6.38
CA MET A 41 5.11 -10.00 -6.97
C MET A 41 5.12 -10.65 -8.36
N TYR A 42 4.37 -11.74 -8.51
CA TYR A 42 4.23 -12.51 -9.75
C TYR A 42 2.75 -12.72 -10.06
N GLY A 43 2.33 -12.43 -11.29
CA GLY A 43 0.94 -12.54 -11.71
C GLY A 43 0.03 -11.52 -11.04
N ASP A 44 -1.23 -11.90 -10.87
CA ASP A 44 -2.28 -11.09 -10.26
C ASP A 44 -2.59 -11.58 -8.83
N PRO A 45 -3.07 -10.70 -7.93
CA PRO A 45 -3.58 -11.12 -6.62
C PRO A 45 -4.66 -12.20 -6.74
N ALA A 46 -4.62 -13.21 -5.88
CA ALA A 46 -5.59 -14.32 -5.93
C ALA A 46 -7.01 -13.93 -5.48
N LEU A 47 -7.14 -12.96 -4.57
CA LEU A 47 -8.43 -12.52 -4.03
C LEU A 47 -9.06 -11.46 -4.95
N PRO A 48 -10.36 -11.56 -5.25
CA PRO A 48 -11.07 -10.55 -6.05
C PRO A 48 -11.21 -9.22 -5.28
N ALA A 49 -11.55 -8.14 -5.97
CA ALA A 49 -11.67 -6.81 -5.36
C ALA A 49 -12.73 -6.71 -4.24
N ASP A 50 -13.74 -7.57 -4.29
CA ASP A 50 -14.86 -7.65 -3.34
C ASP A 50 -14.69 -8.74 -2.28
N PHE A 51 -13.46 -9.24 -2.07
CA PHE A 51 -13.20 -10.19 -0.99
C PHE A 51 -13.60 -9.59 0.37
N THR A 52 -14.16 -10.42 1.24
CA THR A 52 -14.67 -9.97 2.54
C THR A 52 -13.71 -10.23 3.69
N HIS A 53 -12.82 -11.23 3.56
CA HIS A 53 -11.83 -11.60 4.57
C HIS A 53 -10.71 -12.43 3.92
N LEU A 54 -9.58 -12.55 4.61
CA LEU A 54 -8.48 -13.40 4.16
C LEU A 54 -8.84 -14.89 4.35
N PRO A 55 -8.45 -15.80 3.44
CA PRO A 55 -8.80 -17.23 3.52
C PRO A 55 -8.36 -17.92 4.82
N GLN A 56 -7.24 -17.48 5.39
CA GLN A 56 -6.68 -18.04 6.64
C GLN A 56 -7.35 -17.51 7.92
N THR A 57 -8.37 -16.65 7.81
CA THR A 57 -9.07 -16.05 8.96
C THR A 57 -10.46 -16.63 9.13
N ASN A 58 -10.98 -16.60 10.37
CA ASN A 58 -12.37 -16.90 10.65
C ASN A 58 -13.11 -15.58 10.96
N PRO A 59 -14.00 -15.07 10.09
CA PRO A 59 -14.71 -13.82 10.32
C PRO A 59 -15.62 -13.88 11.56
N ASP A 60 -16.09 -15.07 11.93
CA ASP A 60 -16.91 -15.32 13.12
C ASP A 60 -16.07 -15.68 14.36
N ALA A 61 -14.76 -15.39 14.34
CA ALA A 61 -13.89 -15.66 15.48
C ALA A 61 -14.39 -14.91 16.73
N PRO A 62 -14.52 -15.61 17.88
CA PRO A 62 -15.00 -14.96 19.10
C PRO A 62 -14.01 -13.88 19.52
N LYS A 63 -14.54 -12.71 19.89
CA LYS A 63 -13.76 -11.63 20.46
C LYS A 63 -13.67 -11.80 21.98
N GLY A 64 -12.46 -11.65 22.49
CA GLY A 64 -12.21 -11.52 23.92
C GLY A 64 -11.14 -12.46 24.48
N GLY A 65 -10.86 -12.27 25.76
CA GLY A 65 -9.90 -13.08 26.50
C GLY A 65 -8.45 -12.65 26.28
N ARG A 66 -7.54 -13.43 26.87
CA ARG A 66 -6.12 -13.08 26.98
C ARG A 66 -5.22 -14.21 26.47
N ILE A 67 -4.19 -13.86 25.70
CA ILE A 67 -3.05 -14.73 25.41
C ILE A 67 -1.80 -14.25 26.13
N VAL A 68 -0.94 -15.19 26.52
CA VAL A 68 0.33 -14.89 27.16
C VAL A 68 1.43 -15.61 26.41
N TYR A 69 2.35 -14.83 25.85
CA TYR A 69 3.57 -15.32 25.24
C TYR A 69 4.74 -15.16 26.21
N ALA A 70 5.63 -16.14 26.25
CA ALA A 70 6.91 -16.01 26.91
C ALA A 70 7.97 -15.57 25.88
N GLU A 71 8.73 -14.53 26.21
CA GLU A 71 9.86 -14.06 25.41
C GLU A 71 11.15 -14.25 26.22
N SER A 72 12.18 -14.84 25.59
CA SER A 72 13.49 -15.01 26.21
C SER A 72 14.27 -13.70 26.16
N GLY A 73 14.66 -13.18 27.32
CA GLY A 73 15.44 -11.95 27.43
C GLY A 73 14.76 -10.93 28.33
N SER A 74 14.79 -9.67 27.90
CA SER A 74 14.24 -8.50 28.60
C SER A 74 13.97 -7.42 27.52
N PHE A 75 13.55 -6.22 27.87
CA PHE A 75 13.42 -5.10 26.95
C PHE A 75 13.74 -3.82 27.73
N ASP A 76 14.22 -2.78 27.04
CA ASP A 76 14.57 -1.48 27.63
C ASP A 76 14.05 -0.30 26.78
N SER A 77 13.26 -0.60 25.74
CA SER A 77 12.74 0.36 24.79
C SER A 77 11.30 0.04 24.41
N LEU A 78 10.49 1.07 24.17
CA LEU A 78 9.21 0.94 23.49
C LEU A 78 9.27 1.40 22.04
N HIS A 79 10.42 1.88 21.55
CA HIS A 79 10.56 2.39 20.18
C HIS A 79 11.04 1.27 19.23
N PRO A 80 10.17 0.66 18.40
CA PRO A 80 10.48 -0.60 17.75
C PRO A 80 10.98 -0.44 16.30
N VAL A 81 11.26 0.79 15.87
CA VAL A 81 11.69 1.10 14.49
C VAL A 81 13.10 1.68 14.38
N ILE A 82 13.79 1.89 15.49
CA ILE A 82 15.17 2.38 15.52
C ILE A 82 16.18 1.25 15.80
N ARG A 83 17.47 1.58 15.73
CA ARG A 83 18.56 0.65 16.04
C ARG A 83 18.88 0.58 17.54
N LYS A 84 18.74 1.69 18.26
CA LYS A 84 19.12 1.80 19.67
C LYS A 84 18.06 1.15 20.56
N GLY A 85 18.51 0.46 21.61
CA GLY A 85 17.66 -0.26 22.54
C GLY A 85 17.09 -1.57 21.99
N ARG A 86 16.29 -2.24 22.83
CA ARG A 86 15.61 -3.49 22.53
C ARG A 86 14.15 -3.37 22.91
N ALA A 87 13.31 -3.25 21.90
CA ALA A 87 11.87 -3.38 22.04
C ALA A 87 11.44 -4.86 22.09
N PRO A 88 10.31 -5.18 22.77
CA PRO A 88 9.72 -6.52 22.75
C PRO A 88 9.50 -7.07 21.33
N TRP A 89 9.57 -8.39 21.19
CA TRP A 89 9.40 -9.03 19.89
C TRP A 89 8.00 -8.73 19.33
N GLN A 90 7.97 -8.33 18.05
CA GLN A 90 6.81 -8.04 17.22
C GLN A 90 6.10 -6.74 17.57
N LEU A 91 6.56 -5.97 18.57
CA LEU A 91 5.92 -4.73 18.98
C LEU A 91 5.67 -3.78 17.79
N ARG A 92 6.62 -3.68 16.86
CA ARG A 92 6.45 -2.91 15.62
C ARG A 92 5.17 -3.27 14.84
N TYR A 93 4.90 -4.56 14.66
CA TYR A 93 3.76 -5.06 13.89
C TYR A 93 2.46 -5.05 14.69
N MET A 94 2.57 -4.99 16.02
CA MET A 94 1.41 -4.92 16.92
C MET A 94 0.91 -3.48 17.11
N LEU A 95 1.78 -2.48 16.92
CA LEU A 95 1.46 -1.06 17.09
C LEU A 95 1.28 -0.29 15.78
N PHE A 96 2.05 -0.60 14.74
CA PHE A 96 2.03 0.14 13.49
C PHE A 96 1.53 -0.69 12.33
N GLU A 97 0.59 -0.13 11.58
CA GLU A 97 0.17 -0.69 10.30
C GLU A 97 1.00 -0.13 9.15
N THR A 98 0.86 -0.79 8.01
CA THR A 98 1.50 -0.45 6.74
C THR A 98 0.43 -0.03 5.73
N LEU A 99 0.84 0.58 4.61
CA LEU A 99 -0.08 0.95 3.53
C LEU A 99 -0.89 -0.24 3.02
N MET A 100 -0.24 -1.40 2.91
CA MET A 100 -0.86 -2.64 2.48
C MET A 100 -0.49 -3.79 3.41
N GLY A 101 -1.44 -4.70 3.64
CA GLY A 101 -1.24 -5.91 4.42
C GLY A 101 -0.84 -7.10 3.55
N ARG A 102 0.08 -7.96 4.03
CA ARG A 102 0.52 -9.16 3.31
C ARG A 102 -0.40 -10.34 3.56
N SER A 103 -0.86 -11.00 2.49
CA SER A 103 -1.47 -12.32 2.59
C SER A 103 -0.38 -13.38 2.73
N TYR A 104 -0.50 -14.26 3.72
CA TYR A 104 0.41 -15.37 3.95
C TYR A 104 -0.01 -16.66 3.26
N ASP A 105 -1.20 -16.68 2.65
CA ASP A 105 -1.69 -17.79 1.81
C ASP A 105 -1.20 -17.68 0.36
N GLU A 106 -0.46 -16.61 0.03
CA GLU A 106 0.14 -16.36 -1.28
C GLU A 106 1.65 -16.13 -1.16
N PRO A 107 2.45 -16.41 -2.21
CA PRO A 107 3.91 -16.29 -2.15
C PRO A 107 4.39 -14.90 -1.71
N PHE A 108 3.90 -13.85 -2.40
CA PHE A 108 4.12 -12.46 -2.03
C PHE A 108 3.04 -11.59 -2.68
N THR A 109 1.93 -11.45 -1.97
CA THR A 109 0.79 -10.60 -2.37
C THR A 109 0.39 -9.68 -1.23
N LEU A 110 0.07 -8.43 -1.57
CA LEU A 110 -0.40 -7.41 -0.65
C LEU A 110 -1.81 -6.96 -1.04
N TYR A 111 -2.63 -6.66 -0.05
CA TYR A 111 -3.97 -6.08 -0.19
C TYR A 111 -4.09 -4.79 0.61
N GLY A 112 -5.01 -3.91 0.21
CA GLY A 112 -5.21 -2.63 0.88
C GLY A 112 -5.42 -2.75 2.40
N LEU A 113 -4.65 -1.99 3.17
CA LEU A 113 -4.80 -1.81 4.62
C LEU A 113 -5.04 -0.32 4.90
N LEU A 114 -4.01 0.47 5.26
CA LEU A 114 -4.15 1.93 5.37
C LEU A 114 -4.45 2.60 4.02
N ALA A 115 -3.97 2.01 2.93
CA ALA A 115 -4.34 2.38 1.57
C ALA A 115 -5.54 1.55 1.09
N GLU A 116 -6.53 2.22 0.47
CA GLU A 116 -7.66 1.56 -0.18
C GLU A 116 -7.32 1.08 -1.59
N SER A 117 -6.36 1.73 -2.26
CA SER A 117 -5.90 1.36 -3.59
C SER A 117 -4.39 1.53 -3.79
N ILE A 118 -3.90 0.81 -4.78
CA ILE A 118 -2.53 0.90 -5.30
C ILE A 118 -2.56 1.00 -6.83
N ASP A 119 -1.73 1.88 -7.37
CA ASP A 119 -1.45 1.99 -8.81
C ASP A 119 0.05 1.85 -9.07
N THR A 120 0.43 1.24 -10.18
CA THR A 120 1.85 1.10 -10.56
C THR A 120 2.06 1.36 -12.04
N ALA A 121 3.25 1.83 -12.37
CA ALA A 121 3.73 1.78 -13.75
C ALA A 121 3.74 0.33 -14.26
N PRO A 122 3.52 0.07 -15.57
CA PRO A 122 3.66 -1.29 -16.12
C PRO A 122 5.04 -1.94 -15.87
N ASP A 123 6.10 -1.12 -15.79
CA ASP A 123 7.47 -1.54 -15.46
C ASP A 123 7.81 -1.45 -13.96
N ARG A 124 6.86 -1.00 -13.14
CA ARG A 124 7.00 -0.69 -11.70
C ARG A 124 8.07 0.35 -11.37
N SER A 125 8.35 1.28 -12.28
CA SER A 125 9.21 2.44 -12.02
C SER A 125 8.63 3.43 -11.01
N TRP A 126 7.31 3.40 -10.79
CA TRP A 126 6.64 4.11 -9.72
C TRP A 126 5.48 3.28 -9.13
N VAL A 127 5.12 3.62 -7.90
CA VAL A 127 3.92 3.13 -7.20
C VAL A 127 3.20 4.31 -6.54
N GLU A 128 1.88 4.32 -6.61
CA GLU A 128 1.02 5.30 -5.95
C GLU A 128 0.02 4.58 -5.04
N PHE A 129 -0.22 5.16 -3.87
CA PHE A 129 -1.19 4.64 -2.90
C PHE A 129 -2.20 5.73 -2.59
N THR A 130 -3.47 5.35 -2.47
CA THR A 130 -4.52 6.24 -1.95
C THR A 130 -4.96 5.76 -0.58
N LEU A 131 -4.83 6.63 0.43
CA LEU A 131 -5.18 6.34 1.82
C LEU A 131 -6.68 6.26 2.02
N ARG A 132 -7.13 5.36 2.90
CA ARG A 132 -8.50 5.31 3.43
C ARG A 132 -8.85 6.60 4.17
N GLU A 133 -10.03 7.15 3.91
CA GLU A 133 -10.50 8.37 4.57
C GLU A 133 -10.80 8.14 6.06
N GLU A 134 -11.16 6.91 6.41
CA GLU A 134 -11.46 6.43 7.75
C GLU A 134 -10.21 6.10 8.58
N ALA A 135 -9.00 6.06 8.00
CA ALA A 135 -7.78 5.67 8.72
C ALA A 135 -7.47 6.59 9.90
N ARG A 136 -7.34 6.04 11.11
CA ARG A 136 -7.02 6.79 12.34
C ARG A 136 -5.87 6.14 13.11
N PHE A 137 -5.10 6.98 13.80
CA PHE A 137 -4.27 6.54 14.90
C PHE A 137 -5.12 6.19 16.13
N SER A 138 -4.53 5.48 17.10
CA SER A 138 -5.21 5.03 18.31
C SER A 138 -5.71 6.16 19.22
N ASP A 139 -5.23 7.38 19.03
CA ASP A 139 -5.72 8.57 19.72
C ASP A 139 -6.84 9.31 18.97
N GLY A 140 -7.35 8.72 17.88
CA GLY A 140 -8.45 9.24 17.07
C GLY A 140 -8.05 10.27 16.02
N SER A 141 -6.77 10.66 15.94
CA SER A 141 -6.30 11.56 14.88
C SER A 141 -6.24 10.86 13.51
N PRO A 142 -6.47 11.57 12.39
CA PRO A 142 -6.38 10.99 11.05
C PRO A 142 -4.95 10.57 10.70
N VAL A 143 -4.83 9.45 9.99
CA VAL A 143 -3.59 9.12 9.27
C VAL A 143 -3.57 9.94 7.99
N THR A 144 -2.53 10.76 7.80
CA THR A 144 -2.44 11.68 6.67
C THR A 144 -1.33 11.31 5.69
N VAL A 145 -1.35 11.88 4.48
CA VAL A 145 -0.23 11.77 3.54
C VAL A 145 1.07 12.34 4.14
N GLU A 146 0.97 13.37 4.98
CA GLU A 146 2.12 13.96 5.67
C GLU A 146 2.75 12.97 6.66
N ASP A 147 1.94 12.21 7.42
CA ASP A 147 2.43 11.14 8.29
C ASP A 147 3.15 10.04 7.50
N VAL A 148 2.58 9.67 6.34
CA VAL A 148 3.19 8.68 5.45
C VAL A 148 4.53 9.19 4.94
N MET A 149 4.57 10.36 4.31
CA MET A 149 5.81 10.91 3.76
C MET A 149 6.88 11.06 4.84
N TRP A 150 6.52 11.62 6.00
CA TRP A 150 7.43 11.76 7.13
C TRP A 150 7.94 10.41 7.64
N SER A 151 7.07 9.39 7.71
CA SER A 151 7.45 8.05 8.17
C SER A 151 8.47 7.40 7.25
N TYR A 152 8.30 7.50 5.93
CA TYR A 152 9.24 6.89 4.96
C TYR A 152 10.59 7.57 5.01
N GLU A 153 10.62 8.89 5.04
CA GLU A 153 11.86 9.65 5.11
C GLU A 153 12.57 9.39 6.45
N THR A 154 11.87 9.56 7.57
CA THR A 154 12.46 9.44 8.92
C THR A 154 12.91 8.02 9.21
N VAL A 155 12.07 7.02 8.97
CA VAL A 155 12.43 5.62 9.21
C VAL A 155 13.49 5.14 8.21
N GLY A 156 13.46 5.64 6.97
CA GLY A 156 14.44 5.33 5.93
C GLY A 156 15.84 5.91 6.20
N THR A 157 15.92 7.06 6.88
CA THR A 157 17.17 7.78 7.16
C THR A 157 17.71 7.56 8.56
N LEU A 158 16.85 7.58 9.59
CA LEU A 158 17.20 7.50 11.01
C LEU A 158 16.78 6.18 11.67
N GLY A 159 15.90 5.42 11.03
CA GLY A 159 15.41 4.15 11.58
C GLY A 159 16.45 3.03 11.54
N HIS A 160 15.99 1.83 11.90
CA HIS A 160 16.83 0.62 11.83
C HIS A 160 17.38 0.43 10.39
N PRO A 161 18.66 0.03 10.20
CA PRO A 161 19.28 -0.15 8.88
C PRO A 161 18.56 -1.07 7.87
N ARG A 162 17.52 -1.79 8.30
CA ARG A 162 16.68 -2.64 7.45
C ARG A 162 15.78 -1.82 6.50
N TYR A 163 15.59 -0.53 6.78
CA TYR A 163 14.78 0.37 5.96
C TYR A 163 15.60 1.13 4.92
N ALA A 164 16.87 1.41 5.24
CA ALA A 164 17.75 2.24 4.41
C ALA A 164 17.92 1.74 2.97
N GLY A 165 18.03 0.41 2.78
CA GLY A 165 18.29 -0.17 1.45
C GLY A 165 17.22 0.13 0.41
N ALA A 166 15.93 0.12 0.80
CA ALA A 166 14.86 0.49 -0.14
C ALA A 166 14.71 2.01 -0.27
N TRP A 167 14.95 2.74 0.83
CA TRP A 167 14.88 4.21 0.82
C TRP A 167 15.88 4.83 -0.17
N GLN A 168 17.11 4.29 -0.23
CA GLN A 168 18.13 4.73 -1.18
C GLN A 168 17.72 4.58 -2.66
N LYS A 169 16.74 3.72 -2.95
CA LYS A 169 16.22 3.48 -4.30
C LYS A 169 15.02 4.36 -4.66
N VAL A 170 14.54 5.19 -3.72
CA VAL A 170 13.49 6.18 -3.97
C VAL A 170 14.12 7.44 -4.56
N GLU A 171 13.71 7.81 -5.76
CA GLU A 171 14.09 9.06 -6.43
C GLU A 171 13.28 10.24 -5.91
N SER A 172 11.95 10.08 -5.87
CA SER A 172 11.04 11.08 -5.36
C SER A 172 9.86 10.46 -4.63
N MET A 173 9.30 11.24 -3.71
CA MET A 173 8.09 10.92 -2.98
C MET A 173 7.22 12.18 -2.99
N GLU A 174 6.03 12.09 -3.57
CA GLU A 174 5.20 13.26 -3.90
C GLU A 174 3.75 13.01 -3.49
N GLN A 175 3.12 14.02 -2.91
CA GLN A 175 1.67 14.04 -2.74
C GLN A 175 1.01 14.40 -4.08
N THR A 176 0.38 13.42 -4.72
CA THR A 176 -0.24 13.58 -6.05
C THR A 176 -1.74 13.86 -5.97
N GLY A 177 -2.33 13.76 -4.78
CA GLY A 177 -3.73 14.08 -4.51
C GLY A 177 -4.01 14.26 -3.02
N PRO A 178 -5.25 14.60 -2.62
CA PRO A 178 -5.59 14.87 -1.22
C PRO A 178 -5.25 13.71 -0.26
N ARG A 179 -5.39 12.46 -0.73
CA ARG A 179 -5.10 11.22 0.02
C ARG A 179 -4.05 10.35 -0.68
N SER A 180 -3.38 10.86 -1.70
CA SER A 180 -2.55 10.05 -2.59
C SER A 180 -1.08 10.42 -2.51
N VAL A 181 -0.23 9.41 -2.45
CA VAL A 181 1.23 9.54 -2.40
C VAL A 181 1.86 8.63 -3.43
N ARG A 182 2.78 9.18 -4.23
CA ARG A 182 3.53 8.46 -5.25
C ARG A 182 5.00 8.38 -4.87
N PHE A 183 5.57 7.19 -5.06
CA PHE A 183 7.01 6.93 -4.98
C PHE A 183 7.52 6.62 -6.38
N THR A 184 8.54 7.36 -6.82
CA THR A 184 9.29 7.11 -8.06
C THR A 184 10.65 6.53 -7.72
N PHE A 185 11.13 5.55 -8.48
CA PHE A 185 12.35 4.81 -8.16
C PHE A 185 13.50 5.16 -9.12
N ASN A 186 14.73 5.23 -8.58
CA ASN A 186 15.95 5.49 -9.36
C ASN A 186 16.67 4.22 -9.85
N GLU A 187 16.13 3.04 -9.50
CA GLU A 187 16.69 1.73 -9.84
C GLU A 187 15.58 0.81 -10.35
N ALA A 188 15.88 0.02 -11.38
CA ALA A 188 14.96 -0.98 -11.91
C ALA A 188 14.84 -2.17 -10.95
N ASP A 189 13.87 -2.11 -10.04
CA ASP A 189 13.59 -3.14 -9.05
C ASP A 189 12.07 -3.32 -8.88
N ARG A 190 11.55 -4.41 -9.44
CA ARG A 190 10.11 -4.70 -9.45
C ARG A 190 9.53 -4.99 -8.07
N GLU A 191 10.37 -5.31 -7.08
CA GLU A 191 9.94 -5.58 -5.71
C GLU A 191 9.65 -4.28 -4.95
N LEU A 192 10.24 -3.15 -5.36
CA LEU A 192 10.11 -1.87 -4.64
C LEU A 192 8.67 -1.42 -4.46
N ALA A 193 7.80 -1.64 -5.45
CA ALA A 193 6.37 -1.33 -5.33
C ALA A 193 5.72 -2.03 -4.12
N LEU A 194 6.07 -3.30 -3.88
CA LEU A 194 5.57 -4.07 -2.72
C LEU A 194 6.27 -3.62 -1.43
N LEU A 195 7.58 -3.39 -1.47
CA LEU A 195 8.33 -2.93 -0.30
C LEU A 195 7.86 -1.56 0.19
N MET A 196 7.41 -0.68 -0.72
CA MET A 196 6.76 0.57 -0.33
C MET A 196 5.45 0.26 0.39
N GLY A 197 4.63 -0.70 -0.03
CA GLY A 197 3.41 -1.06 0.69
C GLY A 197 3.60 -1.55 2.14
N MET A 198 4.82 -1.93 2.54
CA MET A 198 5.12 -2.64 3.81
C MET A 198 5.90 -1.82 4.84
N ARG A 199 5.92 -0.48 4.73
CA ARG A 199 6.59 0.38 5.72
C ARG A 199 5.62 0.82 6.83
N PRO A 200 6.07 0.83 8.10
CA PRO A 200 5.21 1.24 9.21
C PRO A 200 4.90 2.73 9.09
N ILE A 201 3.64 3.10 9.32
CA ILE A 201 3.21 4.50 9.36
C ILE A 201 3.13 4.95 10.81
N LEU A 202 3.90 5.99 11.13
CA LEU A 202 4.01 6.60 12.45
C LEU A 202 3.31 7.96 12.43
N LYS A 203 2.78 8.38 13.58
CA LYS A 203 2.18 9.71 13.75
C LYS A 203 3.28 10.76 13.86
N LYS A 204 3.46 11.59 12.82
CA LYS A 204 4.51 12.62 12.75
C LYS A 204 4.53 13.51 14.00
N ALA A 205 3.36 14.06 14.34
CA ALA A 205 3.21 15.02 15.44
C ALA A 205 3.65 14.47 16.80
N GLN A 206 3.67 13.14 17.00
CA GLN A 206 4.15 12.55 18.25
C GLN A 206 5.66 12.76 18.45
N TRP A 207 6.43 12.89 17.37
CA TRP A 207 7.89 12.91 17.40
C TRP A 207 8.48 14.32 17.24
N GLU A 208 7.63 15.36 17.20
CA GLU A 208 8.09 16.74 17.10
C GLU A 208 8.87 17.16 18.36
N GLY A 209 10.11 17.62 18.15
CA GLY A 209 11.00 18.04 19.25
C GLY A 209 11.62 16.90 20.05
N ILE A 210 11.40 15.65 19.64
CA ILE A 210 12.01 14.45 20.23
C ILE A 210 13.14 13.98 19.31
N ASP A 211 14.27 13.56 19.89
CA ASP A 211 15.29 12.86 19.14
C ASP A 211 14.78 11.48 18.74
N PHE A 212 14.50 11.29 17.44
CA PHE A 212 13.93 10.06 16.92
C PHE A 212 14.83 8.84 17.17
N GLU A 213 16.15 9.01 17.17
CA GLU A 213 17.07 7.88 17.41
C GLU A 213 17.22 7.52 18.90
N GLU A 214 16.64 8.33 19.79
CA GLU A 214 16.70 8.07 21.22
C GLU A 214 15.79 6.89 21.58
N SER A 215 16.37 5.96 22.34
CA SER A 215 15.63 4.82 22.85
C SER A 215 15.16 5.12 24.26
N GLY A 216 13.97 4.65 24.60
CA GLY A 216 13.46 4.76 25.95
C GLY A 216 12.07 4.18 26.10
N ILE A 217 11.53 4.38 27.29
CA ILE A 217 10.19 3.94 27.68
C ILE A 217 9.26 5.12 27.99
N ASP A 218 9.78 6.35 27.95
CA ASP A 218 9.05 7.56 28.31
C ASP A 218 8.05 7.98 27.21
N VAL A 219 8.30 7.53 25.97
CA VAL A 219 7.41 7.74 24.82
C VAL A 219 6.70 6.43 24.51
N ILE A 220 5.42 6.35 24.86
CA ILE A 220 4.55 5.23 24.48
C ILE A 220 4.06 5.49 23.05
N PRO A 221 4.43 4.65 22.05
CA PRO A 221 4.09 4.95 20.67
C PRO A 221 2.59 4.95 20.40
N ILE A 222 2.14 5.96 19.66
CA ILE A 222 0.80 6.03 19.08
C ILE A 222 0.91 5.44 17.68
N GLY A 223 0.08 4.43 17.42
CA GLY A 223 0.04 3.77 16.12
C GLY A 223 -1.40 3.55 15.67
N SER A 224 -1.58 2.99 14.49
CA SER A 224 -2.92 2.78 13.90
C SER A 224 -3.46 1.36 14.10
N SER A 225 -2.63 0.42 14.58
CA SER A 225 -3.00 -0.99 14.77
C SER A 225 -4.14 -1.21 15.78
N PRO A 226 -4.78 -2.38 15.75
CA PRO A 226 -5.90 -2.70 16.65
C PRO A 226 -5.52 -2.87 18.13
N TYR A 227 -4.23 -2.84 18.47
CA TYR A 227 -3.77 -2.94 19.86
C TYR A 227 -2.94 -1.70 20.25
N VAL A 228 -3.05 -1.31 21.51
CA VAL A 228 -2.25 -0.26 22.15
C VAL A 228 -1.49 -0.85 23.34
N ILE A 229 -0.40 -0.21 23.75
CA ILE A 229 0.27 -0.55 25.01
C ILE A 229 -0.63 -0.08 26.17
N ASP A 230 -0.98 -1.00 27.07
CA ASP A 230 -1.80 -0.74 28.25
C ASP A 230 -0.94 -0.61 29.51
N ASP A 231 -0.03 -1.56 29.72
CA ASP A 231 0.86 -1.60 30.89
C ASP A 231 2.19 -2.28 30.55
N PHE A 232 3.25 -1.97 31.31
CA PHE A 232 4.54 -2.65 31.17
C PHE A 232 5.42 -2.49 32.41
N GLU A 233 6.26 -3.50 32.64
CA GLU A 233 7.36 -3.44 33.59
C GLU A 233 8.64 -3.88 32.86
N VAL A 234 9.60 -2.96 32.74
CA VAL A 234 10.87 -3.18 32.05
C VAL A 234 11.55 -4.47 32.52
N GLY A 235 11.90 -5.31 31.56
CA GLY A 235 12.54 -6.60 31.81
C GLY A 235 11.64 -7.68 32.40
N ARG A 236 10.33 -7.45 32.53
CA ARG A 236 9.37 -8.41 33.06
C ARG A 236 8.18 -8.67 32.14
N TYR A 237 7.41 -7.65 31.76
CA TYR A 237 6.25 -7.82 30.90
C TYR A 237 5.89 -6.56 30.12
N LEU A 238 5.12 -6.74 29.04
CA LEU A 238 4.36 -5.70 28.35
C LEU A 238 2.95 -6.27 28.07
N VAL A 239 1.93 -5.48 28.34
CA VAL A 239 0.52 -5.78 28.06
C VAL A 239 0.08 -4.91 26.90
N LEU A 240 -0.47 -5.58 25.87
CA LEU A 240 -1.21 -4.92 24.81
C LEU A 240 -2.69 -5.07 25.09
N LYS A 241 -3.48 -4.09 24.70
CA LYS A 241 -4.93 -4.12 24.83
C LYS A 241 -5.59 -3.73 23.53
N ARG A 242 -6.64 -4.46 23.15
CA ARG A 242 -7.39 -4.15 21.92
C ARG A 242 -8.02 -2.77 22.06
N ASN A 243 -7.78 -1.90 21.08
CA ASN A 243 -8.42 -0.60 20.98
C ASN A 243 -9.90 -0.80 20.62
N PRO A 244 -10.86 -0.43 21.49
CA PRO A 244 -12.28 -0.57 21.20
C PRO A 244 -12.73 0.32 20.04
N ASP A 245 -11.99 1.39 19.76
CA ASP A 245 -12.27 2.38 18.70
C ASP A 245 -11.34 2.20 17.49
N TYR A 246 -10.84 0.97 17.26
CA TYR A 246 -9.97 0.68 16.12
C TYR A 246 -10.65 1.01 14.79
N TRP A 247 -10.00 1.85 13.99
CA TRP A 247 -10.53 2.40 12.75
C TRP A 247 -10.81 1.34 11.67
N GLY A 248 -9.98 0.29 11.62
CA GLY A 248 -9.96 -0.69 10.53
C GLY A 248 -10.86 -1.89 10.76
N ALA A 249 -11.78 -1.83 11.73
CA ALA A 249 -12.61 -2.98 12.13
C ALA A 249 -13.47 -3.56 11.00
N GLU A 250 -13.84 -2.74 10.01
CA GLU A 250 -14.63 -3.12 8.83
C GLU A 250 -13.78 -3.35 7.56
N VAL A 251 -12.45 -3.16 7.63
CA VAL A 251 -11.57 -3.38 6.48
C VAL A 251 -11.52 -4.88 6.18
N PRO A 252 -11.77 -5.33 4.93
CA PRO A 252 -11.79 -6.77 4.60
C PRO A 252 -10.51 -7.50 5.00
N PHE A 253 -9.36 -6.86 4.83
CA PHE A 253 -8.08 -7.43 5.27
C PHE A 253 -8.08 -7.79 6.76
N MET A 254 -8.76 -7.03 7.62
CA MET A 254 -8.75 -7.18 9.08
C MET A 254 -9.89 -8.04 9.64
N GLN A 255 -10.84 -8.46 8.79
CA GLN A 255 -11.92 -9.34 9.22
C GLN A 255 -11.38 -10.67 9.78
N GLY A 256 -11.92 -11.09 10.92
CA GLY A 256 -11.47 -12.30 11.63
C GLY A 256 -10.09 -12.21 12.31
N GLN A 257 -9.48 -11.03 12.33
CA GLN A 257 -8.19 -10.76 13.00
C GLN A 257 -8.37 -9.98 14.32
N ALA A 258 -7.28 -9.83 15.08
CA ALA A 258 -7.26 -9.08 16.35
C ALA A 258 -8.38 -9.49 17.32
N ASN A 259 -8.47 -10.79 17.60
CA ASN A 259 -9.60 -11.38 18.32
C ASN A 259 -9.52 -11.24 19.84
N LEU A 260 -8.32 -11.10 20.41
CA LEU A 260 -8.13 -11.11 21.86
C LEU A 260 -8.29 -9.70 22.43
N ASP A 261 -8.66 -9.61 23.71
CA ASP A 261 -8.64 -8.32 24.43
C ASP A 261 -7.21 -7.96 24.85
N GLU A 262 -6.40 -8.97 25.20
CA GLU A 262 -5.02 -8.86 25.72
C GLU A 262 -4.08 -9.96 25.18
#